data_AF-A0A9D6H5J1-F1
#
_entry.id   AF-A0A9D6H5J1-F1
#
_cell.length_a   1.000
_cell.length_b   1.000
_cell.length_c   1.000
_cell.angle_alpha   90.00
_cell.angle_beta   90.00
_cell.angle_gamma   90.00
#
_symmetry.space_group_name_H-M   'P 1'
#
loop_
_entity.id
_entity.type
_entity.pdbx_description
1 polymer ?
#
loop_
_entity_poly.entity_id
_entity_poly.type
_entity_poly.pdbx_seq_one_letter_code
_entity_poly.pdbx_strand_id
1 'polypeptide(L)'
;MPSQPSSTVRTLASALVLVSLSPFASTASAQEVVFDAGSDNGFFTPFNSANAATVKYGDSGWIGTGASAPVALGRITLNLATFGSTTPGTTDLVFTFNDGDPSRLVFGTGDTLYTTTITGVELPAAKPGSAAFFSIDIPLPSVLTRGGFNDIGWSVSCANYNFAGQFGFQVSTCNAQTVGFYTNNASFFSGFGWSLFAFGQNPCTQVANFSATVYKAECLGDIDLSGAVDAGDLAVLLGTWGDAGKGIPADLNGDGLVDASDLAALLGNWGGCPG
;
A
#
# COMPACT_ATOMS: atom_id res chain seq x y z
N MET A 1 38.22 63.30 47.77
CA MET A 1 38.61 62.15 48.61
C MET A 1 37.88 62.26 49.94
N PRO A 2 37.42 61.20 50.61
CA PRO A 2 36.76 59.96 50.18
C PRO A 2 35.37 59.80 50.87
N SER A 3 34.77 58.61 50.76
CA SER A 3 33.79 57.97 51.67
C SER A 3 32.37 57.74 51.14
N GLN A 4 31.96 56.48 51.29
CA GLN A 4 30.80 55.78 50.75
C GLN A 4 29.44 56.29 51.30
N PRO A 5 28.32 55.75 50.76
CA PRO A 5 27.65 54.78 51.61
C PRO A 5 27.30 53.45 50.91
N SER A 6 27.53 52.40 51.69
CA SER A 6 26.95 51.07 51.59
C SER A 6 25.46 51.12 51.95
N SER A 7 24.60 50.49 51.14
CA SER A 7 23.72 49.39 51.59
C SER A 7 22.69 48.98 50.51
N THR A 8 22.81 47.71 50.11
CA THR A 8 21.74 46.71 50.03
C THR A 8 20.51 46.99 49.14
N VAL A 9 20.53 46.45 47.91
CA VAL A 9 19.43 45.63 47.38
C VAL A 9 20.03 44.45 46.60
N ARG A 10 20.09 43.27 47.24
CA ARG A 10 20.33 42.00 46.53
C ARG A 10 19.01 41.59 45.87
N THR A 11 18.79 41.99 44.63
CA THR A 11 17.75 41.39 43.80
C THR A 11 18.30 40.06 43.29
N LEU A 12 17.75 38.95 43.80
CA LEU A 12 17.96 37.62 43.26
C LEU A 12 17.45 37.60 41.82
N ALA A 13 18.34 37.78 40.85
CA ALA A 13 18.05 37.46 39.46
C ALA A 13 18.05 35.94 39.35
N SER A 14 16.86 35.34 39.33
CA SER A 14 16.65 33.94 39.01
C SER A 14 17.42 33.58 37.75
N ALA A 15 18.35 32.63 37.86
CA ALA A 15 18.98 32.01 36.71
C ALA A 15 17.88 31.27 35.94
N LEU A 16 17.42 31.88 34.85
CA LEU A 16 16.58 31.20 33.87
C LEU A 16 17.47 30.16 33.20
N VAL A 17 17.34 28.91 33.63
CA VAL A 17 17.86 27.75 32.91
C VAL A 17 17.11 27.73 31.58
N LEU A 18 17.76 28.23 30.53
CA LEU A 18 17.38 27.98 29.15
C LEU A 18 17.62 26.49 28.90
N VAL A 19 16.60 25.68 29.19
CA VAL A 19 16.49 24.34 28.61
C VAL A 19 16.31 24.58 27.11
N SER A 20 17.39 24.38 26.35
CA SER A 20 17.29 24.28 24.90
C SER A 20 16.39 23.09 24.60
N LEU A 21 15.14 23.34 24.24
CA LEU A 21 14.35 22.36 23.52
C LEU A 21 15.08 22.14 22.19
N SER A 22 15.82 21.04 22.10
CA SER A 22 16.19 20.47 20.81
C SER A 22 14.90 20.25 20.03
N PRO A 23 14.76 20.78 18.80
CA PRO A 23 13.72 20.29 17.93
C PRO A 23 14.17 18.89 17.50
N PHE A 24 13.65 17.85 18.15
CA PHE A 24 13.42 16.62 17.41
C PHE A 24 12.31 16.93 16.41
N ALA A 25 12.66 17.63 15.35
CA ALA A 25 11.89 17.58 14.12
C ALA A 25 12.09 16.16 13.62
N SER A 26 11.15 15.26 13.95
CA SER A 26 10.99 14.02 13.21
C SER A 26 10.68 14.44 11.78
N THR A 27 11.69 14.45 10.92
CA THR A 27 11.43 14.26 9.52
C THR A 27 10.83 12.87 9.45
N ALA A 28 9.51 12.77 9.31
CA ALA A 28 8.92 11.55 8.78
C ALA A 28 9.65 11.31 7.47
N SER A 29 10.56 10.33 7.39
CA SER A 29 11.09 10.00 6.08
C SER A 29 9.96 9.35 5.29
N ALA A 30 9.99 9.55 3.99
CA ALA A 30 8.96 9.05 3.13
C ALA A 30 9.16 7.53 3.01
N GLN A 31 8.17 6.75 3.43
CA GLN A 31 8.13 5.30 3.27
C GLN A 31 8.70 4.88 1.90
N GLU A 32 9.67 3.95 1.90
CA GLU A 32 10.41 3.56 0.70
C GLU A 32 9.47 2.99 -0.39
N VAL A 33 9.48 3.59 -1.58
CA VAL A 33 8.76 3.08 -2.76
C VAL A 33 9.54 1.92 -3.36
N VAL A 34 8.91 0.76 -3.49
CA VAL A 34 9.52 -0.46 -4.07
C VAL A 34 8.92 -0.86 -5.42
N PHE A 35 7.76 -0.31 -5.76
CA PHE A 35 7.16 -0.43 -7.08
C PHE A 35 6.39 0.85 -7.39
N ASP A 36 6.57 1.40 -8.59
CA ASP A 36 5.80 2.55 -9.06
C ASP A 36 5.58 2.47 -10.57
N ALA A 37 4.32 2.19 -10.94
CA ALA A 37 3.90 2.12 -12.34
C ALA A 37 3.73 3.49 -13.00
N GLY A 38 3.70 4.58 -12.23
CA GLY A 38 3.36 5.91 -12.72
C GLY A 38 1.98 5.99 -13.39
N SER A 39 1.67 7.10 -14.05
CA SER A 39 0.37 7.34 -14.70
C SER A 39 0.53 8.27 -15.90
N ASP A 40 0.63 7.71 -17.11
CA ASP A 40 0.88 8.47 -18.35
C ASP A 40 0.12 7.93 -19.60
N ASN A 41 -0.75 6.92 -19.44
CA ASN A 41 -1.52 6.32 -20.54
C ASN A 41 -3.03 6.59 -20.44
N GLY A 42 -3.44 7.55 -19.59
CA GLY A 42 -4.84 7.90 -19.39
C GLY A 42 -5.55 7.00 -18.37
N PHE A 43 -6.72 6.45 -18.74
CA PHE A 43 -7.57 5.68 -17.82
C PHE A 43 -8.32 4.55 -18.49
N PHE A 44 -8.71 3.55 -17.69
CA PHE A 44 -9.54 2.42 -18.06
C PHE A 44 -10.61 2.20 -16.98
N THR A 45 -11.88 2.41 -17.32
CA THR A 45 -13.01 2.36 -16.37
C THR A 45 -13.99 1.21 -16.71
N PRO A 46 -13.63 -0.05 -16.42
CA PRO A 46 -14.45 -1.19 -16.85
C PRO A 46 -15.67 -1.43 -15.96
N PHE A 47 -15.64 -1.00 -14.70
CA PHE A 47 -16.73 -1.26 -13.76
C PHE A 47 -17.88 -0.31 -14.02
N ASN A 48 -19.09 -0.84 -14.05
CA ASN A 48 -20.34 -0.10 -14.14
C ASN A 48 -21.46 -0.89 -13.46
N SER A 49 -22.64 -0.29 -13.34
CA SER A 49 -23.78 -0.89 -12.64
C SER A 49 -24.23 -2.27 -13.19
N ALA A 50 -23.88 -2.62 -14.43
CA ALA A 50 -24.24 -3.90 -15.02
C ALA A 50 -23.25 -5.03 -14.69
N ASN A 51 -21.98 -4.73 -14.41
CA ASN A 51 -20.94 -5.74 -14.25
C ASN A 51 -20.16 -5.68 -12.92
N ALA A 52 -20.28 -4.59 -12.16
CA ALA A 52 -19.43 -4.31 -11.01
C ALA A 52 -19.38 -5.46 -9.97
N ALA A 53 -20.49 -6.18 -9.80
CA ALA A 53 -20.61 -7.26 -8.83
C ALA A 53 -20.04 -8.62 -9.30
N THR A 54 -19.68 -8.78 -10.58
CA THR A 54 -19.28 -10.08 -11.16
C THR A 54 -17.86 -10.10 -11.67
N VAL A 55 -17.33 -8.96 -12.08
CA VAL A 55 -16.01 -8.87 -12.69
C VAL A 55 -14.93 -8.48 -11.68
N LYS A 56 -13.70 -8.91 -11.95
CA LYS A 56 -12.51 -8.44 -11.23
C LYS A 56 -11.43 -8.05 -12.22
N TYR A 57 -10.67 -7.04 -11.87
CA TYR A 57 -9.51 -6.60 -12.64
C TYR A 57 -8.31 -6.56 -11.73
N GLY A 58 -7.18 -7.05 -12.22
CA GLY A 58 -5.95 -7.07 -11.47
C GLY A 58 -4.76 -6.83 -12.38
N ASP A 59 -3.61 -6.62 -11.77
CA ASP A 59 -2.36 -6.43 -12.46
C ASP A 59 -1.21 -6.90 -11.56
N SER A 60 -0.01 -6.95 -12.13
CA SER A 60 1.14 -7.54 -11.45
C SER A 60 2.48 -6.95 -11.90
N GLY A 61 3.51 -7.33 -11.15
CA GLY A 61 4.88 -6.95 -11.38
C GLY A 61 5.81 -7.69 -10.45
N TRP A 62 7.06 -7.23 -10.37
CA TRP A 62 8.03 -7.76 -9.43
C TRP A 62 9.02 -6.67 -9.02
N ILE A 63 9.65 -6.84 -7.85
CA ILE A 63 10.55 -5.82 -7.25
C ILE A 63 11.97 -6.34 -6.99
N GLY A 64 12.19 -7.64 -7.10
CA GLY A 64 13.47 -8.31 -6.90
C GLY A 64 14.20 -8.63 -8.19
N THR A 65 15.41 -9.16 -8.06
CA THR A 65 16.30 -9.49 -9.19
C THR A 65 16.49 -11.00 -9.40
N GLY A 66 15.71 -11.82 -8.70
CA GLY A 66 15.76 -13.29 -8.78
C GLY A 66 16.55 -13.95 -7.64
N ALA A 67 17.28 -13.16 -6.84
CA ALA A 67 18.00 -13.62 -5.64
C ALA A 67 17.77 -12.69 -4.43
N SER A 68 16.77 -11.81 -4.50
CA SER A 68 16.46 -10.85 -3.44
C SER A 68 15.89 -11.57 -2.22
N ALA A 69 16.18 -11.05 -1.03
CA ALA A 69 15.48 -11.46 0.18
C ALA A 69 13.99 -11.07 0.09
N PRO A 70 13.11 -11.76 0.84
CA PRO A 70 11.74 -11.30 1.11
C PRO A 70 11.69 -9.81 1.49
N VAL A 71 10.71 -9.11 0.93
CA VAL A 71 10.43 -7.69 1.22
C VAL A 71 9.05 -7.60 1.87
N ALA A 72 9.01 -6.97 3.04
CA ALA A 72 7.78 -6.61 3.72
C ALA A 72 7.18 -5.36 3.07
N LEU A 73 5.89 -5.40 2.75
CA LEU A 73 5.14 -4.31 2.12
C LEU A 73 4.22 -3.70 3.16
N GLY A 74 4.09 -2.37 3.17
CA GLY A 74 3.29 -1.65 4.16
C GLY A 74 2.00 -1.06 3.58
N ARG A 75 2.02 -0.66 2.31
CA ARG A 75 0.89 -0.01 1.66
C ARG A 75 0.97 -0.16 0.15
N ILE A 76 -0.19 -0.18 -0.50
CA ILE A 76 -0.34 0.10 -1.92
C ILE A 76 -1.29 1.28 -2.12
N THR A 77 -0.86 2.24 -2.94
CA THR A 77 -1.72 3.32 -3.44
C THR A 77 -2.21 2.93 -4.82
N LEU A 78 -3.53 2.86 -5.00
CA LEU A 78 -4.15 2.68 -6.30
C LEU A 78 -4.53 4.04 -6.88
N ASN A 79 -4.11 4.32 -8.10
CA ASN A 79 -4.53 5.52 -8.84
C ASN A 79 -5.75 5.16 -9.70
N LEU A 80 -6.88 5.79 -9.39
CA LEU A 80 -8.20 5.40 -9.85
C LEU A 80 -8.82 6.49 -10.72
N ALA A 81 -9.85 6.11 -11.47
CA ALA A 81 -10.58 6.99 -12.34
C ALA A 81 -12.09 6.72 -12.30
N THR A 82 -12.88 7.78 -12.47
CA THR A 82 -14.30 7.69 -12.82
C THR A 82 -14.58 8.37 -14.15
N PHE A 83 -15.61 7.93 -14.85
CA PHE A 83 -16.03 8.50 -16.13
C PHE A 83 -17.55 8.44 -16.29
N GLY A 84 -18.13 9.36 -17.07
CA GLY A 84 -19.51 9.21 -17.54
C GLY A 84 -20.63 9.52 -16.52
N SER A 85 -20.34 10.18 -15.40
CA SER A 85 -21.38 10.69 -14.48
C SER A 85 -21.01 12.05 -13.92
N THR A 86 -21.95 13.01 -13.96
CA THR A 86 -21.80 14.34 -13.35
C THR A 86 -22.25 14.39 -11.89
N THR A 87 -22.76 13.28 -11.35
CA THR A 87 -23.14 13.13 -9.95
C THR A 87 -22.21 12.13 -9.28
N PRO A 88 -21.67 12.43 -8.08
CA PRO A 88 -20.86 11.48 -7.33
C PRO A 88 -21.66 10.20 -6.99
N GLY A 89 -20.95 9.13 -6.67
CA GLY A 89 -21.55 7.90 -6.18
C GLY A 89 -20.63 7.19 -5.20
N THR A 90 -20.91 5.93 -4.93
CA THR A 90 -20.12 5.11 -4.01
C THR A 90 -19.97 3.68 -4.52
N THR A 91 -18.95 2.99 -4.01
CA THR A 91 -18.82 1.53 -4.11
C THR A 91 -18.06 1.03 -2.89
N ASP A 92 -18.22 -0.24 -2.57
CA ASP A 92 -17.22 -0.95 -1.77
C ASP A 92 -16.16 -1.51 -2.71
N LEU A 93 -14.90 -1.45 -2.29
CA LEU A 93 -13.76 -1.96 -3.03
C LEU A 93 -13.22 -3.20 -2.32
N VAL A 94 -13.43 -4.37 -2.92
CA VAL A 94 -12.87 -5.63 -2.43
C VAL A 94 -11.50 -5.79 -3.07
N PHE A 95 -10.46 -5.64 -2.24
CA PHE A 95 -9.06 -5.67 -2.63
C PHE A 95 -8.42 -7.01 -2.25
N THR A 96 -7.56 -7.52 -3.11
CA THR A 96 -6.71 -8.68 -2.83
C THR A 96 -5.29 -8.36 -3.31
N PHE A 97 -4.30 -8.60 -2.45
CA PHE A 97 -2.89 -8.63 -2.80
C PHE A 97 -2.46 -10.09 -3.00
N ASN A 98 -1.65 -10.33 -4.02
CA ASN A 98 -1.26 -11.65 -4.48
C ASN A 98 0.26 -11.75 -4.63
N ASP A 99 0.77 -12.96 -4.48
CA ASP A 99 2.13 -13.34 -4.88
C ASP A 99 2.18 -13.46 -6.40
N GLY A 100 2.42 -12.33 -7.06
CA GLY A 100 2.35 -12.18 -8.51
C GLY A 100 0.92 -12.13 -9.06
N ASP A 101 0.77 -12.54 -10.31
CA ASP A 101 -0.44 -12.34 -11.10
C ASP A 101 -1.66 -13.12 -10.54
N PRO A 102 -2.79 -12.45 -10.22
CA PRO A 102 -3.96 -13.09 -9.65
C PRO A 102 -4.61 -14.14 -10.58
N SER A 103 -4.36 -14.10 -11.90
CA SER A 103 -4.85 -15.13 -12.80
C SER A 103 -4.02 -16.40 -12.82
N ARG A 104 -2.78 -16.35 -12.32
CA ARG A 104 -1.78 -17.43 -12.40
C ARG A 104 -1.33 -17.73 -13.84
N LEU A 105 -1.53 -16.79 -14.77
CA LEU A 105 -1.20 -16.97 -16.19
C LEU A 105 0.10 -16.26 -16.58
N VAL A 106 0.65 -15.41 -15.71
CA VAL A 106 1.92 -14.69 -15.95
C VAL A 106 3.03 -15.17 -14.98
N PHE A 107 3.38 -14.38 -13.97
CA PHE A 107 4.41 -14.66 -12.97
C PHE A 107 3.82 -14.82 -11.57
N GLY A 108 4.61 -15.41 -10.66
CA GLY A 108 4.20 -15.73 -9.30
C GLY A 108 3.20 -16.89 -9.21
N THR A 109 2.82 -17.23 -7.98
CA THR A 109 1.86 -18.31 -7.71
C THR A 109 0.42 -17.87 -7.86
N GLY A 110 0.17 -16.56 -7.88
CA GLY A 110 -1.15 -15.93 -7.77
C GLY A 110 -1.87 -16.25 -6.46
N ASP A 111 -1.16 -16.78 -5.47
CA ASP A 111 -1.72 -17.02 -4.14
C ASP A 111 -2.08 -15.70 -3.47
N THR A 112 -3.20 -15.67 -2.77
CA THR A 112 -3.59 -14.53 -1.95
C THR A 112 -2.64 -14.39 -0.76
N LEU A 113 -2.04 -13.21 -0.64
CA LEU A 113 -1.24 -12.80 0.51
C LEU A 113 -2.06 -11.96 1.49
N TYR A 114 -2.98 -11.14 0.99
CA TYR A 114 -3.84 -10.30 1.84
C TYR A 114 -5.15 -9.97 1.12
N THR A 115 -6.23 -9.78 1.89
CA THR A 115 -7.50 -9.29 1.34
C THR A 115 -8.19 -8.37 2.35
N THR A 116 -8.82 -7.32 1.83
CA THR A 116 -9.62 -6.39 2.63
C THR A 116 -10.76 -5.80 1.80
N THR A 117 -11.76 -5.25 2.47
CA THR A 117 -12.85 -4.50 1.84
C THR A 117 -12.85 -3.07 2.36
N ILE A 118 -12.66 -2.11 1.47
CA ILE A 118 -12.82 -0.69 1.77
C ILE A 118 -14.27 -0.32 1.47
N THR A 119 -15.06 -0.04 2.51
CA THR A 119 -16.49 0.26 2.38
C THR A 119 -16.73 1.73 2.06
N GLY A 120 -17.72 2.02 1.22
CA GLY A 120 -18.20 3.39 0.98
C GLY A 120 -17.18 4.29 0.28
N VAL A 121 -16.32 3.73 -0.57
CA VAL A 121 -15.40 4.50 -1.42
C VAL A 121 -16.20 5.50 -2.24
N GLU A 122 -15.89 6.79 -2.09
CA GLU A 122 -16.50 7.85 -2.86
C GLU A 122 -15.99 7.81 -4.31
N LEU A 123 -16.93 7.80 -5.25
CA LEU A 123 -16.66 7.87 -6.69
C LEU A 123 -16.94 9.30 -7.16
N PRO A 124 -15.90 10.10 -7.47
CA PRO A 124 -16.08 11.50 -7.82
C PRO A 124 -16.87 11.67 -9.12
N ALA A 125 -17.61 12.77 -9.22
CA ALA A 125 -18.24 13.19 -10.46
C ALA A 125 -17.18 13.55 -11.52
N ALA A 126 -17.41 13.12 -12.75
CA ALA A 126 -16.61 13.43 -13.91
C ALA A 126 -17.33 14.46 -14.79
N LYS A 127 -16.58 15.44 -15.33
CA LYS A 127 -17.16 16.39 -16.29
C LYS A 127 -17.52 15.65 -17.59
N PRO A 128 -18.53 16.11 -18.34
CA PRO A 128 -18.87 15.49 -19.62
C PRO A 128 -17.64 15.40 -20.54
N GLY A 129 -17.30 14.18 -20.98
CA GLY A 129 -16.18 13.93 -21.89
C GLY A 129 -14.80 13.86 -21.23
N SER A 130 -14.68 13.95 -19.91
CA SER A 130 -13.41 13.76 -19.20
C SER A 130 -13.54 12.76 -18.06
N ALA A 131 -12.44 12.16 -17.63
CA ALA A 131 -12.40 11.41 -16.37
C ALA A 131 -12.21 12.34 -15.17
N ALA A 132 -12.56 11.85 -13.98
CA ALA A 132 -12.05 12.38 -12.72
C ALA A 132 -11.06 11.37 -12.11
N PHE A 133 -9.96 11.88 -11.56
CA PHE A 133 -8.87 11.08 -11.00
C PHE A 133 -8.81 11.25 -9.49
N PHE A 134 -8.52 10.17 -8.79
CA PHE A 134 -8.35 10.11 -7.35
C PHE A 134 -7.49 8.91 -7.00
N SER A 135 -7.08 8.80 -5.74
CA SER A 135 -6.26 7.67 -5.28
C SER A 135 -6.77 7.15 -3.95
N ILE A 136 -6.52 5.87 -3.68
CA ILE A 136 -6.82 5.23 -2.40
C ILE A 136 -5.56 4.55 -1.90
N ASP A 137 -5.25 4.79 -0.64
CA ASP A 137 -4.21 4.11 0.11
C ASP A 137 -4.82 2.89 0.80
N ILE A 138 -4.23 1.72 0.56
CA ILE A 138 -4.65 0.45 1.14
C ILE A 138 -3.49 -0.09 1.96
N PRO A 139 -3.62 -0.16 3.30
CA PRO A 139 -2.63 -0.79 4.16
C PRO A 139 -2.46 -2.27 3.79
N LEU A 140 -1.22 -2.74 3.84
CA LEU A 140 -0.82 -4.13 3.58
C LEU A 140 -0.18 -4.73 4.85
N PRO A 141 -0.91 -4.86 5.96
CA PRO A 141 -0.34 -5.40 7.19
C PRO A 141 0.21 -6.80 6.91
N SER A 142 1.50 -6.97 7.21
CA SER A 142 2.20 -8.26 7.18
C SER A 142 2.19 -8.97 5.83
N VAL A 143 2.13 -8.21 4.75
CA VAL A 143 2.42 -8.76 3.42
C VAL A 143 3.92 -8.91 3.28
N LEU A 144 4.39 -10.16 3.36
CA LEU A 144 5.76 -10.54 3.05
C LEU A 144 5.82 -11.22 1.68
N THR A 145 6.65 -10.68 0.79
CA THR A 145 6.95 -11.34 -0.50
C THR A 145 7.84 -12.57 -0.29
N ARG A 146 7.87 -13.50 -1.25
CA ARG A 146 8.56 -14.80 -1.07
C ARG A 146 10.08 -14.79 -1.28
N GLY A 147 10.71 -13.66 -1.56
CA GLY A 147 12.09 -13.61 -2.01
C GLY A 147 12.24 -13.89 -3.51
N GLY A 148 13.47 -13.99 -3.98
CA GLY A 148 13.79 -14.21 -5.39
C GLY A 148 13.46 -12.97 -6.23
N PHE A 149 12.39 -13.05 -7.03
CA PHE A 149 11.86 -11.92 -7.78
C PHE A 149 10.92 -11.04 -6.96
N ASN A 150 10.46 -11.49 -5.78
CA ASN A 150 9.47 -10.77 -4.98
C ASN A 150 8.28 -10.36 -5.87
N ASP A 151 7.58 -11.36 -6.39
CA ASP A 151 6.44 -11.16 -7.26
C ASP A 151 5.32 -10.46 -6.47
N ILE A 152 4.70 -9.48 -7.12
CA ILE A 152 3.59 -8.71 -6.55
C ILE A 152 2.44 -8.69 -7.54
N GLY A 153 1.23 -8.73 -7.03
CA GLY A 153 0.05 -8.46 -7.82
C GLY A 153 -1.11 -8.05 -6.95
N TRP A 154 -2.11 -7.48 -7.59
CA TRP A 154 -3.32 -7.07 -6.90
C TRP A 154 -4.52 -7.30 -7.79
N SER A 155 -5.68 -7.47 -7.18
CA SER A 155 -6.96 -7.45 -7.86
C SER A 155 -8.00 -6.68 -7.08
N VAL A 156 -8.91 -6.08 -7.84
CA VAL A 156 -10.02 -5.27 -7.35
C VAL A 156 -11.30 -5.82 -7.93
N SER A 157 -12.32 -5.88 -7.09
CA SER A 157 -13.72 -6.03 -7.50
C SER A 157 -14.59 -5.07 -6.71
N CYS A 158 -15.79 -4.80 -7.22
CA CYS A 158 -16.70 -3.86 -6.61
C CYS A 158 -17.86 -4.60 -5.92
N ALA A 159 -18.31 -4.08 -4.79
CA ALA A 159 -19.57 -4.46 -4.15
C ALA A 159 -20.39 -3.20 -3.85
N ASN A 160 -21.70 -3.33 -3.65
CA ASN A 160 -22.59 -2.21 -3.34
C ASN A 160 -22.42 -0.99 -4.29
N TYR A 161 -22.24 -1.27 -5.59
CA TYR A 161 -21.94 -0.26 -6.59
C TYR A 161 -23.14 0.67 -6.81
N ASN A 162 -22.99 1.94 -6.41
CA ASN A 162 -23.98 2.98 -6.52
C ASN A 162 -23.38 4.21 -7.22
N PHE A 163 -23.11 4.06 -8.51
CA PHE A 163 -22.65 5.15 -9.37
C PHE A 163 -23.25 4.99 -10.76
N ALA A 164 -23.72 6.10 -11.35
CA ALA A 164 -24.33 6.07 -12.67
C ALA A 164 -23.29 5.96 -13.80
N GLY A 165 -22.04 6.29 -13.50
CA GLY A 165 -20.94 6.27 -14.46
C GLY A 165 -20.17 4.96 -14.43
N GLN A 166 -18.89 5.06 -14.80
CA GLN A 166 -17.94 3.99 -14.85
C GLN A 166 -16.78 4.26 -13.88
N PHE A 167 -16.20 3.20 -13.33
CA PHE A 167 -15.10 3.23 -12.38
C PHE A 167 -13.96 2.31 -12.85
N GLY A 168 -12.73 2.64 -12.48
CA GLY A 168 -11.56 1.81 -12.70
C GLY A 168 -10.28 2.54 -12.39
N PHE A 169 -9.29 2.41 -13.27
CA PHE A 169 -7.91 2.70 -12.99
C PHE A 169 -7.40 3.83 -13.89
N GLN A 170 -6.50 4.63 -13.35
CA GLN A 170 -5.51 5.27 -14.20
C GLN A 170 -4.56 4.20 -14.74
N VAL A 171 -3.98 4.44 -15.91
CA VAL A 171 -3.09 3.48 -16.58
C VAL A 171 -1.80 4.13 -17.02
N SER A 172 -0.77 3.33 -17.19
CA SER A 172 0.55 3.79 -17.61
C SER A 172 1.11 3.02 -18.80
N THR A 173 2.20 3.56 -19.32
CA THR A 173 3.07 2.99 -20.33
C THR A 173 4.36 2.49 -19.66
N CYS A 174 5.19 1.80 -20.41
CA CYS A 174 6.51 1.41 -19.91
C CYS A 174 7.41 2.59 -19.49
N ASN A 175 7.17 3.80 -20.01
CA ASN A 175 8.04 4.95 -19.74
C ASN A 175 7.75 5.61 -18.38
N ALA A 176 6.57 5.36 -17.82
CA ALA A 176 6.17 5.89 -16.53
C ALA A 176 6.61 5.01 -15.35
N GLN A 177 7.03 3.76 -15.60
CA GLN A 177 7.56 2.91 -14.54
C GLN A 177 8.92 3.46 -14.06
N THR A 178 9.00 3.87 -12.80
CA THR A 178 10.24 4.43 -12.23
C THR A 178 10.94 3.47 -11.27
N VAL A 179 10.19 2.56 -10.62
CA VAL A 179 10.71 1.59 -9.65
C VAL A 179 10.01 0.24 -9.84
N GLY A 180 10.75 -0.86 -9.75
CA GLY A 180 10.21 -2.21 -9.98
C GLY A 180 9.95 -2.49 -11.46
N PHE A 181 9.26 -3.60 -11.74
CA PHE A 181 9.03 -4.09 -13.09
C PHE A 181 7.56 -4.47 -13.30
N TYR A 182 6.98 -4.06 -14.44
CA TYR A 182 5.58 -4.30 -14.79
C TYR A 182 5.40 -5.52 -15.69
N THR A 183 4.17 -6.03 -15.75
CA THR A 183 3.73 -6.96 -16.80
C THR A 183 3.05 -6.24 -17.96
N ASN A 184 3.19 -6.74 -19.18
CA ASN A 184 2.52 -6.14 -20.36
C ASN A 184 0.99 -6.32 -20.35
N ASN A 185 0.51 -7.26 -19.54
CA ASN A 185 -0.86 -7.70 -19.50
C ASN A 185 -1.43 -7.55 -18.10
N ALA A 186 -2.66 -7.02 -18.03
CA ALA A 186 -3.48 -7.05 -16.85
C ALA A 186 -4.36 -8.30 -16.86
N SER A 187 -4.79 -8.69 -15.66
CA SER A 187 -5.67 -9.80 -15.38
C SER A 187 -7.13 -9.37 -15.36
N PHE A 188 -8.00 -10.15 -16.00
CA PHE A 188 -9.44 -9.94 -16.03
C PHE A 188 -10.19 -11.22 -15.69
N PHE A 189 -10.97 -11.16 -14.60
CA PHE A 189 -11.93 -12.17 -14.24
C PHE A 189 -13.33 -11.79 -14.74
N SER A 190 -13.89 -12.65 -15.58
CA SER A 190 -15.18 -12.43 -16.25
C SER A 190 -16.42 -12.77 -15.43
N GLY A 191 -16.26 -13.27 -14.20
CA GLY A 191 -17.31 -13.96 -13.44
C GLY A 191 -17.22 -15.48 -13.54
N PHE A 192 -16.54 -16.01 -14.56
CA PHE A 192 -16.39 -17.46 -14.79
C PHE A 192 -14.94 -17.93 -14.71
N GLY A 193 -14.01 -17.10 -15.18
CA GLY A 193 -12.61 -17.45 -15.24
C GLY A 193 -11.73 -16.24 -15.52
N TRP A 194 -10.44 -16.41 -15.24
CA TRP A 194 -9.42 -15.42 -15.49
C TRP A 194 -8.91 -15.49 -16.94
N SER A 195 -8.49 -14.34 -17.43
CA SER A 195 -7.87 -14.13 -18.73
C SER A 195 -6.91 -12.95 -18.65
N LEU A 196 -6.02 -12.84 -19.63
CA LEU A 196 -5.10 -11.72 -19.76
C LEU A 196 -5.55 -10.81 -20.90
N PHE A 197 -5.30 -9.52 -20.76
CA PHE A 197 -5.52 -8.56 -21.83
C PHE A 197 -4.44 -7.47 -21.85
N ALA A 198 -4.30 -6.81 -22.99
CA ALA A 198 -3.52 -5.59 -23.18
C ALA A 198 -4.37 -4.62 -24.01
N PHE A 199 -4.07 -3.32 -23.98
CA PHE A 199 -4.79 -2.35 -24.80
C PHE A 199 -4.42 -2.44 -26.28
N GLY A 200 -3.32 -3.13 -26.61
CA GLY A 200 -2.89 -3.37 -27.99
C GLY A 200 -1.56 -4.10 -28.06
N GLN A 201 -0.93 -4.06 -29.23
CA GLN A 201 0.28 -4.85 -29.53
C GLN A 201 1.58 -4.15 -29.13
N ASN A 202 1.58 -2.83 -28.94
CA ASN A 202 2.79 -2.11 -28.57
C ASN A 202 3.19 -2.46 -27.13
N PRO A 203 4.39 -3.02 -26.90
CA PRO A 203 4.81 -3.52 -25.59
C PRO A 203 5.18 -2.41 -24.60
N CYS A 204 5.04 -1.14 -24.98
CA CYS A 204 5.25 0.00 -24.11
C CYS A 204 3.99 0.86 -23.96
N THR A 205 3.43 1.35 -25.06
CA THR A 205 2.35 2.35 -25.02
C THR A 205 0.95 1.75 -25.00
N GLN A 206 0.82 0.45 -25.24
CA GLN A 206 -0.46 -0.25 -25.30
C GLN A 206 -0.52 -1.44 -24.33
N VAL A 207 0.34 -1.43 -23.32
CA VAL A 207 0.27 -2.39 -22.20
C VAL A 207 -0.95 -2.08 -21.34
N ALA A 208 -1.58 -3.11 -20.79
CA ALA A 208 -2.51 -2.91 -19.70
C ALA A 208 -1.72 -2.91 -18.39
N ASN A 209 -1.28 -1.72 -17.98
CA ASN A 209 -0.56 -1.47 -16.73
C ASN A 209 -1.40 -0.52 -15.87
N PHE A 210 -1.97 -1.01 -14.77
CA PHE A 210 -2.76 -0.22 -13.83
C PHE A 210 -1.84 0.56 -12.91
N SER A 211 -2.11 1.87 -12.83
CA SER A 211 -1.28 2.77 -12.05
C SER A 211 -1.41 2.46 -10.55
N ALA A 212 -0.32 1.98 -9.97
CA ALA A 212 -0.21 1.71 -8.55
C ALA A 212 1.22 1.99 -8.06
N THR A 213 1.32 2.35 -6.79
CA THR A 213 2.59 2.54 -6.08
C THR A 213 2.59 1.67 -4.84
N VAL A 214 3.60 0.82 -4.68
CA VAL A 214 3.76 -0.06 -3.52
C VAL A 214 4.91 0.44 -2.67
N TYR A 215 4.65 0.51 -1.37
CA TYR A 215 5.57 0.98 -0.36
C TYR A 215 6.02 -0.19 0.51
N LYS A 216 7.31 -0.22 0.81
CA LYS A 216 7.89 -1.13 1.79
C LYS A 216 7.32 -0.83 3.18
N ALA A 217 7.16 -1.86 4.01
CA ALA A 217 6.82 -1.64 5.42
C ALA A 217 7.91 -0.79 6.10
N GLU A 218 7.52 0.17 6.93
CA GLU A 218 8.46 1.00 7.70
C GLU A 218 9.25 0.15 8.71
N CYS A 219 8.61 -0.91 9.21
CA CYS A 219 9.17 -1.84 10.18
C CYS A 219 8.47 -3.19 10.04
N LEU A 220 9.26 -4.25 9.97
CA LEU A 220 8.74 -5.60 10.07
C LEU A 220 8.33 -5.85 11.53
N GLY A 221 7.07 -6.16 11.79
CA GLY A 221 6.58 -6.45 13.13
C GLY A 221 5.74 -5.37 13.79
N ASP A 222 5.48 -4.23 13.13
CA ASP A 222 4.42 -3.30 13.52
C ASP A 222 3.11 -3.82 12.94
N ILE A 223 2.55 -4.80 13.65
CA ILE A 223 1.38 -5.59 13.26
C ILE A 223 0.11 -4.75 13.43
N ASP A 224 0.08 -3.83 14.41
CA ASP A 224 -1.07 -2.96 14.67
C ASP A 224 -1.02 -1.61 13.94
N LEU A 225 0.06 -1.35 13.20
CA LEU A 225 0.31 -0.14 12.39
C LEU A 225 0.36 1.14 13.24
N SER A 226 0.90 1.04 14.46
CA SER A 226 1.05 2.17 15.39
C SER A 226 2.26 3.06 15.08
N GLY A 227 3.16 2.63 14.19
CA GLY A 227 4.41 3.30 13.85
C GLY A 227 5.58 2.91 14.77
N ALA A 228 5.42 1.87 15.58
CA ALA A 228 6.47 1.28 16.39
C ALA A 228 6.24 -0.23 16.54
N VAL A 229 7.32 -1.00 16.69
CA VAL A 229 7.25 -2.40 17.10
C VAL A 229 7.39 -2.46 18.62
N ASP A 230 6.29 -2.70 19.33
CA ASP A 230 6.27 -2.69 20.79
C ASP A 230 5.41 -3.80 21.43
N ALA A 231 4.99 -3.56 22.68
CA ALA A 231 4.19 -4.52 23.44
C ALA A 231 2.78 -4.72 22.87
N GLY A 232 2.25 -3.75 22.12
CA GLY A 232 1.02 -3.86 21.36
C GLY A 232 1.12 -4.96 20.31
N ASP A 233 2.14 -4.89 19.46
CA ASP A 233 2.40 -5.92 18.45
C ASP A 233 2.67 -7.28 19.06
N LEU A 234 3.45 -7.32 20.14
CA LEU A 234 3.70 -8.56 20.88
C LEU A 234 2.40 -9.18 21.40
N ALA A 235 1.47 -8.36 21.90
CA ALA A 235 0.18 -8.84 22.36
C ALA A 235 -0.67 -9.40 21.20
N VAL A 236 -0.64 -8.75 20.02
CA VAL A 236 -1.29 -9.27 18.82
C VAL A 236 -0.68 -10.62 18.42
N LEU A 237 0.65 -10.72 18.34
CA LEU A 237 1.36 -11.94 17.97
C LEU A 237 1.06 -13.10 18.91
N LEU A 238 1.14 -12.87 20.22
CA LEU A 238 0.83 -13.90 21.22
C LEU A 238 -0.66 -14.27 21.23
N GLY A 239 -1.54 -13.34 20.85
CA GLY A 239 -2.98 -13.58 20.70
C GLY A 239 -3.32 -14.55 19.57
N THR A 240 -2.47 -14.62 18.54
CA THR A 240 -2.62 -15.50 17.36
C THR A 240 -1.60 -16.66 17.36
N TRP A 241 -0.99 -16.98 18.51
CA TRP A 241 0.06 -17.99 18.58
C TRP A 241 -0.42 -19.37 18.11
N GLY A 242 0.29 -19.96 17.15
CA GLY A 242 -0.04 -21.24 16.54
C GLY A 242 -1.13 -21.18 15.47
N ASP A 243 -1.63 -19.99 15.13
CA ASP A 243 -2.50 -19.82 13.96
C ASP A 243 -1.70 -20.18 12.70
N ALA A 244 -2.37 -20.89 11.78
CA ALA A 244 -1.78 -21.35 10.53
C ALA A 244 -2.64 -20.93 9.34
N GLY A 245 -2.01 -20.45 8.28
CA GLY A 245 -2.70 -19.84 7.14
C GLY A 245 -1.84 -18.80 6.44
N LYS A 246 -2.34 -18.22 5.34
CA LYS A 246 -1.65 -17.14 4.61
C LYS A 246 -2.22 -15.80 5.03
N GLY A 247 -1.35 -14.79 5.10
CA GLY A 247 -1.76 -13.41 5.40
C GLY A 247 -2.15 -13.19 6.86
N ILE A 248 -1.63 -14.00 7.78
CA ILE A 248 -1.82 -13.78 9.21
C ILE A 248 -0.91 -12.62 9.63
N PRO A 249 -1.43 -11.54 10.23
CA PRO A 249 -0.61 -10.38 10.55
C PRO A 249 0.62 -10.69 11.43
N ALA A 250 0.52 -11.70 12.28
CA ALA A 250 1.60 -12.11 13.16
C ALA A 250 2.61 -13.10 12.54
N ASP A 251 2.36 -13.61 11.33
CA ASP A 251 3.30 -14.47 10.57
C ASP A 251 4.29 -13.54 9.83
N LEU A 252 5.32 -13.12 10.57
CA LEU A 252 6.30 -12.12 10.13
C LEU A 252 7.38 -12.72 9.22
N ASN A 253 7.59 -14.04 9.28
CA ASN A 253 8.54 -14.73 8.40
C ASN A 253 7.88 -15.29 7.12
N GLY A 254 6.55 -15.28 7.05
CA GLY A 254 5.75 -15.70 5.91
C GLY A 254 5.75 -17.21 5.65
N ASP A 255 6.05 -18.03 6.66
CA ASP A 255 6.11 -19.49 6.54
C ASP A 255 4.74 -20.17 6.69
N GLY A 256 3.71 -19.39 7.06
CA GLY A 256 2.33 -19.82 7.20
C GLY A 256 1.96 -20.32 8.59
N LEU A 257 2.82 -20.14 9.60
CA LEU A 257 2.58 -20.50 11.00
C LEU A 257 3.10 -19.41 11.95
N VAL A 258 2.24 -18.91 12.83
CA VAL A 258 2.68 -17.97 13.88
C VAL A 258 3.38 -18.72 15.00
N ASP A 259 4.72 -18.60 15.10
CA ASP A 259 5.50 -19.29 16.12
C ASP A 259 6.67 -18.47 16.71
N ALA A 260 7.62 -19.18 17.36
CA ALA A 260 8.78 -18.57 17.99
C ALA A 260 9.71 -17.84 17.00
N SER A 261 9.67 -18.20 15.72
CA SER A 261 10.40 -17.54 14.64
C SER A 261 9.85 -16.14 14.39
N ASP A 262 8.53 -15.97 14.41
CA ASP A 262 7.89 -14.66 14.29
C ASP A 262 8.11 -13.82 15.53
N LEU A 263 8.04 -14.43 16.72
CA LEU A 263 8.40 -13.72 17.95
C LEU A 263 9.84 -13.22 17.91
N ALA A 264 10.77 -14.02 17.41
CA ALA A 264 12.16 -13.61 17.24
C ALA A 264 12.28 -12.46 16.21
N ALA A 265 11.51 -12.51 15.11
CA ALA A 265 11.46 -11.43 14.13
C ALA A 265 10.89 -10.13 14.75
N LEU A 266 9.80 -10.19 15.51
CA LEU A 266 9.20 -9.06 16.20
C LEU A 266 10.18 -8.43 17.19
N LEU A 267 10.76 -9.23 18.09
CA LEU A 267 11.71 -8.75 19.09
C LEU A 267 13.01 -8.22 18.45
N GLY A 268 13.40 -8.77 17.30
CA GLY A 268 14.53 -8.27 16.52
C GLY A 268 14.30 -6.88 15.91
N ASN A 269 13.05 -6.47 15.74
CA ASN A 269 12.65 -5.16 15.20
C ASN A 269 12.11 -4.20 16.28
N TRP A 270 12.23 -4.55 17.57
CA TRP A 270 11.67 -3.76 18.67
C TRP A 270 12.15 -2.30 18.68
N GLY A 271 11.21 -1.36 18.75
CA GLY A 271 11.47 0.07 18.77
C GLY A 271 10.66 0.86 17.73
N GLY A 272 10.93 2.16 17.63
CA GLY A 272 10.25 3.02 16.67
C GLY A 272 10.64 2.70 15.22
N CYS A 273 9.69 2.82 14.31
CA CYS A 273 9.92 2.55 12.91
C CYS A 273 10.71 3.72 12.27
N PRO A 274 11.84 3.46 11.59
CA PRO A 274 12.50 4.48 10.81
C PRO A 274 11.65 4.73 9.56
N GLY A 275 10.63 5.59 9.71
CA GLY A 275 9.92 6.19 8.58
C GLY A 275 10.92 6.90 7.71
#